data_AF-A0AAN9SP08-F1
#
_entry.id   AF-A0AAN9SP08-F1
#
_cell.length_a   1.000
_cell.length_b   1.000
_cell.length_c   1.000
_cell.angle_alpha   90.00
_cell.angle_beta   90.00
_cell.angle_gamma   90.00
#
_symmetry.space_group_name_H-M   'P 1'
#
loop_
_entity.id
_entity.type
_entity.pdbx_description
1 polymer ?
#
loop_
_entity_poly.entity_id
_entity_poly.type
_entity_poly.pdbx_seq_one_letter_code
_entity_poly.pdbx_strand_id
1 'polypeptide(L)'
;MCTYGIYYADGSVSIGVLATESIHFGSQTIKFPNFTFGCGLYNNFAHRTSDKVTGIVGLGAGPLSLVSQIGDKIGHKFSYCLLPFSSNSPTKLKFGNEATIQSNGVVSAPLIIDPSFPSYYFLQLEGVSVGQQMVQTNGKNNN
;
A
#
# COMPACT_ATOMS: atom_id res chain seq x y z
N MET A 1 -4.47 19.52 -18.46
CA MET A 1 -5.10 18.92 -17.26
C MET A 1 -4.93 17.41 -17.37
N CYS A 2 -4.30 16.76 -16.39
CA CYS A 2 -4.09 15.31 -16.41
C CYS A 2 -5.19 14.63 -15.60
N THR A 3 -5.90 13.68 -16.20
CA THR A 3 -6.93 12.90 -15.53
C THR A 3 -6.35 11.61 -14.95
N TYR A 4 -6.99 11.09 -13.91
CA TYR A 4 -6.69 9.76 -13.39
C TYR A 4 -7.99 8.95 -13.26
N GLY A 5 -7.85 7.62 -13.35
CA GLY A 5 -8.90 6.66 -13.01
C GLY A 5 -8.28 5.47 -12.29
N ILE A 6 -8.80 5.16 -11.10
CA ILE A 6 -8.37 4.01 -10.30
C ILE A 6 -9.58 3.10 -10.04
N TYR A 7 -9.36 1.81 -10.28
CA TYR A 7 -10.29 0.73 -9.99
C TYR A 7 -9.65 -0.14 -8.91
N TYR A 8 -10.34 -0.26 -7.78
CA TYR A 8 -9.89 -1.06 -6.65
C TYR A 8 -10.43 -2.48 -6.73
N ALA A 9 -9.73 -3.43 -6.12
CA ALA A 9 -10.09 -4.84 -6.14
C ALA A 9 -11.43 -5.14 -5.44
N ASP A 10 -11.88 -4.25 -4.55
CA ASP A 10 -13.18 -4.32 -3.88
C ASP A 10 -14.33 -3.78 -4.76
N GLY A 11 -14.04 -3.36 -5.99
CA GLY A 11 -15.00 -2.75 -6.92
C GLY A 11 -15.17 -1.25 -6.75
N SER A 12 -14.45 -0.62 -5.81
CA SER A 12 -14.47 0.84 -5.67
C SER A 12 -13.83 1.53 -6.87
N VAL A 13 -14.31 2.73 -7.22
CA VAL A 13 -13.82 3.53 -8.34
C VAL A 13 -13.60 4.98 -7.90
N SER A 14 -12.49 5.57 -8.33
CA SER A 14 -12.23 7.01 -8.20
C SER A 14 -11.69 7.56 -9.52
N ILE A 15 -12.33 8.62 -10.02
CA ILE A 15 -11.97 9.32 -11.25
C ILE A 15 -11.87 10.80 -10.94
N GLY A 16 -10.85 11.46 -11.48
CA GLY A 16 -10.65 12.87 -11.26
C GLY A 16 -9.46 13.44 -12.00
N VAL A 17 -8.87 14.48 -11.43
CA VAL A 17 -7.72 15.19 -11.99
C VAL A 17 -6.53 15.12 -11.05
N LEU A 18 -5.33 15.05 -11.60
CA LEU A 18 -4.11 15.16 -10.81
C LEU A 18 -3.93 16.60 -10.34
N ALA A 19 -3.54 16.74 -9.09
CA ALA A 19 -3.17 17.98 -8.44
C ALA A 19 -1.84 17.80 -7.71
N THR A 20 -1.16 18.91 -7.42
CA THR A 20 0.12 18.90 -6.73
C THR A 20 0.07 19.89 -5.57
N GLU A 21 0.47 19.45 -4.38
CA GLU A 21 0.53 20.28 -3.17
C GLU A 21 1.64 19.77 -2.24
N SER A 22 1.88 20.46 -1.13
CA SER A 22 2.73 20.01 -0.05
C SER A 22 1.97 19.13 0.95
N ILE A 23 2.49 17.95 1.24
CA ILE A 23 2.01 17.12 2.36
C ILE A 23 2.95 17.24 3.57
N HIS A 24 2.37 17.10 4.76
CA HIS A 24 3.10 17.27 6.03
C HIS A 24 2.86 16.10 6.97
N PHE A 25 3.91 15.69 7.69
CA PHE A 25 3.87 14.65 8.73
C PHE A 25 4.44 15.17 10.06
N GLY A 26 4.08 14.50 11.15
CA GLY A 26 4.65 14.74 12.49
C GLY A 26 4.41 16.17 13.00
N SER A 27 3.17 16.53 13.31
CA SER A 27 2.80 17.90 13.76
C SER A 27 3.35 19.00 12.86
N GLN A 28 3.34 18.75 11.54
CA GLN A 28 3.83 19.65 10.48
C GLN A 28 5.35 19.89 10.45
N THR A 29 6.14 19.09 11.17
CA THR A 29 7.61 19.24 11.20
C THR A 29 8.28 18.73 9.92
N ILE A 30 7.69 17.75 9.24
CA ILE A 30 8.25 17.14 8.03
C ILE A 30 7.39 17.50 6.84
N LYS A 31 7.97 18.19 5.85
CA LYS A 31 7.30 18.61 4.62
C LYS A 31 7.83 17.87 3.38
N PHE A 32 6.89 17.48 2.53
CA PHE A 32 7.17 16.98 1.18
C PHE A 32 6.46 17.90 0.17
N PRO A 33 7.19 18.86 -0.43
CA PRO A 33 6.63 19.72 -1.47
C PRO A 33 6.40 18.92 -2.75
N ASN A 34 5.59 19.46 -3.65
CA ASN A 34 5.33 18.90 -4.97
C ASN A 34 4.79 17.46 -4.95
N PHE A 35 4.05 17.09 -3.90
CA PHE A 35 3.38 15.80 -3.81
C PHE A 35 2.18 15.78 -4.75
N THR A 36 2.18 14.83 -5.68
CA THR A 36 1.11 14.65 -6.66
C THR A 36 0.07 13.68 -6.15
N PHE A 37 -1.20 14.07 -6.19
CA PHE A 37 -2.32 13.25 -5.74
C PHE A 37 -3.55 13.45 -6.63
N GLY A 38 -4.52 12.56 -6.51
CA GLY A 38 -5.79 12.66 -7.23
C GLY A 38 -6.82 13.52 -6.48
N CYS A 39 -7.35 14.55 -7.13
CA CYS A 39 -8.57 15.22 -6.70
C CYS A 39 -9.78 14.51 -7.31
N GLY A 40 -10.45 13.69 -6.49
CA GLY A 40 -11.55 12.83 -6.94
C GLY A 40 -12.83 13.62 -7.22
N LEU A 41 -13.29 13.56 -8.47
CA LEU A 41 -14.51 14.23 -8.93
C LEU A 41 -15.71 13.26 -9.00
N TYR A 42 -15.43 11.98 -9.25
CA TYR A 42 -16.39 10.89 -9.20
C TYR A 42 -15.82 9.77 -8.34
N ASN A 43 -16.52 9.44 -7.26
CA ASN A 43 -16.11 8.41 -6.32
C ASN A 43 -17.29 7.48 -6.01
N ASN A 44 -17.10 6.19 -6.22
CA ASN A 44 -18.06 5.15 -5.87
C ASN A 44 -17.34 4.10 -5.03
N PHE A 45 -17.58 4.10 -3.72
CA PHE A 45 -16.93 3.18 -2.80
C PHE A 45 -17.85 2.01 -2.47
N ALA A 46 -17.36 0.79 -2.68
CA ALA A 46 -18.12 -0.45 -2.45
C ALA A 46 -18.50 -0.64 -0.97
N HIS A 47 -17.75 -0.02 -0.06
CA HIS A 47 -17.94 -0.13 1.38
C HIS A 47 -18.28 1.24 1.96
N ARG A 48 -19.23 1.27 2.89
CA ARG A 48 -19.51 2.49 3.67
C ARG A 48 -18.29 2.81 4.53
N THR A 49 -17.53 3.83 4.13
CA THR A 49 -16.53 4.44 4.98
C THR A 49 -17.23 5.31 6.03
N SER A 50 -16.58 5.53 7.18
CA SER A 50 -17.02 6.58 8.10
C SER A 50 -17.05 7.93 7.36
N ASP A 51 -18.00 8.81 7.72
CA ASP A 51 -18.10 10.18 7.19
C ASP A 51 -16.83 11.02 7.41
N LYS A 52 -15.87 10.52 8.19
CA LYS A 52 -14.57 11.14 8.46
C LYS A 52 -13.50 10.84 7.41
N VAL A 53 -13.72 9.90 6.50
CA VAL A 53 -12.74 9.52 5.46
C VAL A 53 -12.91 10.43 4.25
N THR A 54 -11.86 11.17 3.91
CA THR A 54 -11.85 12.12 2.78
C THR A 54 -11.06 11.65 1.57
N GLY A 55 -10.39 10.50 1.65
CA GLY A 55 -9.57 9.96 0.57
C GLY A 55 -8.84 8.67 0.92
N ILE A 56 -7.99 8.22 0.01
CA ILE A 56 -7.22 6.97 0.10
C ILE A 56 -5.73 7.29 -0.03
N VAL A 57 -4.91 6.68 0.83
CA VAL A 57 -3.45 6.74 0.74
C VAL A 57 -2.95 5.49 0.03
N GLY A 58 -2.39 5.63 -1.16
CA GLY A 58 -1.77 4.53 -1.89
C GLY A 58 -0.39 4.19 -1.34
N LEU A 59 -0.21 2.94 -0.88
CA LEU A 59 1.08 2.42 -0.39
C LEU A 59 1.77 1.44 -1.37
N GLY A 60 1.20 1.27 -2.57
CA GLY A 60 1.72 0.38 -3.60
C GLY A 60 3.08 0.77 -4.18
N ALA A 61 3.64 -0.07 -5.05
CA ALA A 61 4.94 0.13 -5.68
C ALA A 61 4.93 1.16 -6.84
N GLY A 62 3.74 1.62 -7.25
CA GLY A 62 3.58 2.52 -8.38
C GLY A 62 4.16 3.92 -8.13
N PRO A 63 4.51 4.67 -9.18
CA PRO A 63 5.24 5.94 -9.06
C PRO A 63 4.47 7.05 -8.34
N LEU A 64 3.13 7.02 -8.38
CA LEU A 64 2.26 7.99 -7.71
C LEU A 64 1.90 7.59 -6.27
N SER A 65 2.40 6.46 -5.76
CA SER A 65 2.15 6.08 -4.36
C SER A 65 2.87 7.03 -3.40
N LEU A 66 2.39 7.08 -2.15
CA LEU A 66 3.05 7.85 -1.10
C LEU A 66 4.51 7.41 -0.94
N VAL A 67 4.72 6.09 -0.86
CA VAL A 67 6.03 5.48 -0.58
C VAL A 67 7.04 5.73 -1.70
N SER A 68 6.57 5.81 -2.95
CA SER A 68 7.43 6.14 -4.10
C SER A 68 7.79 7.62 -4.13
N GLN A 69 6.80 8.51 -3.95
CA GLN A 69 7.02 9.96 -4.04
C GLN A 69 7.89 10.53 -2.91
N ILE A 70 7.84 9.93 -1.70
CA ILE A 70 8.71 10.30 -0.58
C ILE A 70 9.93 9.38 -0.43
N GLY A 71 10.08 8.42 -1.36
CA GLY A 71 10.93 7.24 -1.26
C GLY A 71 12.38 7.55 -0.92
N ASP A 72 12.98 8.54 -1.58
CA ASP A 72 14.37 8.95 -1.35
C ASP A 72 14.65 9.32 0.11
N LYS A 73 13.68 9.93 0.81
CA LYS A 73 13.85 10.31 2.23
C LYS A 73 13.61 9.15 3.19
N ILE A 74 12.84 8.16 2.78
CA ILE A 74 12.45 7.03 3.65
C ILE A 74 13.13 5.71 3.23
N GLY A 75 14.07 5.76 2.28
CA GLY A 75 14.71 4.59 1.69
C GLY A 75 13.72 3.57 1.12
N HIS A 76 12.56 4.02 0.64
CA HIS A 76 11.43 3.20 0.17
C HIS A 76 10.93 2.15 1.18
N LYS A 77 11.10 2.39 2.49
CA LYS A 77 10.69 1.46 3.55
C LYS A 77 9.49 1.99 4.31
N PHE A 78 8.50 1.13 4.49
CA PHE A 78 7.38 1.36 5.37
C PHE A 78 6.96 0.05 6.05
N SER A 79 6.32 0.16 7.21
CA SER A 79 5.70 -0.98 7.89
C SER A 79 4.47 -0.55 8.67
N TYR A 80 3.53 -1.47 8.81
CA TYR A 80 2.29 -1.25 9.55
C TYR A 80 1.88 -2.52 10.28
N CYS A 81 1.17 -2.36 11.39
CA CYS A 81 0.52 -3.46 12.10
C CYS A 81 -0.98 -3.20 12.06
N LEU A 82 -1.73 -4.01 11.31
CA LEU A 82 -3.18 -3.92 11.28
C LEU A 82 -3.75 -4.62 12.50
N LEU A 83 -4.66 -3.94 13.20
CA LEU A 83 -5.47 -4.56 14.23
C LEU A 83 -6.77 -5.11 13.62
N PRO A 84 -7.44 -6.04 14.32
CA PRO A 84 -8.78 -6.48 13.93
C PRO A 84 -9.71 -5.27 13.73
N PHE A 85 -10.63 -5.39 12.77
CA PHE A 85 -11.57 -4.31 12.44
C PHE A 85 -12.42 -3.83 13.62
N SER A 86 -12.66 -4.71 14.60
CA SER A 86 -13.39 -4.37 15.84
C SER A 86 -12.56 -3.60 16.87
N SER A 87 -11.26 -3.42 16.65
CA SER A 87 -10.38 -2.71 17.58
C SER A 87 -10.52 -1.20 17.43
N ASN A 88 -10.72 -0.52 18.56
CA ASN A 88 -10.69 0.94 18.63
C ASN A 88 -9.29 1.49 18.99
N SER A 89 -8.28 0.63 19.11
CA SER A 89 -6.92 1.05 19.45
C SER A 89 -6.19 1.61 18.23
N PRO A 90 -5.42 2.70 18.38
CA PRO A 90 -4.64 3.24 17.28
C PRO A 90 -3.49 2.29 16.91
N THR A 91 -3.17 2.24 15.62
CA THR A 91 -1.97 1.57 15.09
C THR A 91 -1.06 2.58 14.43
N LYS A 92 0.16 2.14 14.07
CA LYS A 92 1.16 3.02 13.46
C LYS A 92 1.53 2.51 12.07
N LEU A 93 1.58 3.45 11.13
CA LEU A 93 2.32 3.34 9.89
C LEU A 93 3.67 4.02 10.11
N LYS A 94 4.75 3.25 9.96
CA LYS A 94 6.13 3.72 10.15
C LYS A 94 6.82 3.81 8.80
N PHE A 95 7.75 4.75 8.68
CA PHE A 95 8.55 4.96 7.48
C PHE A 95 10.05 4.96 7.81
N GLY A 96 10.90 4.70 6.82
CA GLY A 96 12.35 4.82 6.97
C GLY A 96 12.93 3.79 7.91
N ASN A 97 13.89 4.21 8.73
CA ASN A 97 14.58 3.30 9.64
C ASN A 97 13.63 2.70 10.70
N GLU A 98 12.63 3.46 11.15
CA GLU A 98 11.62 2.96 12.09
C GLU A 98 10.71 1.88 11.50
N ALA A 99 10.63 1.79 10.16
CA ALA A 99 9.88 0.74 9.51
C ALA A 99 10.54 -0.64 9.66
N THR A 100 11.84 -0.69 9.94
CA THR A 100 12.59 -1.95 10.07
C THR A 100 12.23 -2.65 11.37
N ILE A 101 11.68 -3.85 11.28
CA ILE A 101 11.30 -4.65 12.45
C ILE A 101 12.49 -5.52 12.83
N GLN A 102 13.10 -5.23 13.98
CA GLN A 102 14.19 -6.02 14.55
C GLN A 102 13.66 -6.75 15.78
N SER A 103 13.06 -7.92 15.57
CA SER A 103 12.61 -8.79 16.65
C SER A 103 12.88 -10.25 16.32
N ASN A 104 13.00 -11.08 17.35
CA ASN A 104 13.17 -12.51 17.17
C ASN A 104 11.97 -13.08 16.39
N GLY A 105 12.25 -13.91 15.37
CA GLY A 105 11.23 -14.52 14.52
C GLY A 105 10.81 -13.70 13.30
N VAL A 106 11.41 -12.53 13.04
CA VAL A 106 11.20 -11.84 11.76
C VAL A 106 11.89 -12.61 10.64
N VAL A 107 11.13 -12.91 9.60
CA VAL A 107 11.62 -13.51 8.35
C VAL A 107 11.46 -12.53 7.21
N SER A 108 12.26 -12.68 6.15
CA SER A 108 12.21 -11.82 4.97
C SER A 108 12.13 -12.67 3.72
N ALA A 109 11.34 -12.20 2.77
CA ALA A 109 11.23 -12.77 1.43
C ALA A 109 11.39 -11.65 0.40
N PRO A 110 12.04 -11.90 -0.75
CA PRO A 110 12.16 -10.90 -1.80
C PRO A 110 10.78 -10.48 -2.32
N LEU A 111 10.55 -9.18 -2.43
CA LEU A 111 9.38 -8.64 -3.11
C LEU A 111 9.60 -8.72 -4.62
N ILE A 112 8.59 -9.20 -5.33
CA ILE A 112 8.56 -9.29 -6.79
C ILE A 112 7.67 -8.17 -7.32
N ILE A 113 8.19 -7.40 -8.28
CA ILE A 113 7.44 -6.38 -9.00
C ILE A 113 7.12 -6.94 -10.38
N ASP A 114 5.84 -7.19 -10.65
CA ASP A 114 5.36 -7.58 -11.97
C ASP A 114 5.08 -6.32 -12.80
N PRO A 115 5.75 -6.11 -13.95
CA PRO A 115 5.49 -4.97 -14.83
C PRO A 115 4.04 -4.88 -15.33
N SER A 116 3.31 -5.99 -15.35
CA SER A 116 1.88 -6.06 -15.71
C SER A 116 0.99 -5.46 -14.61
N PHE A 117 1.48 -5.45 -13.37
CA PHE A 117 0.77 -4.92 -12.20
C PHE A 117 1.72 -4.09 -11.32
N PRO A 118 2.23 -2.95 -11.83
CA PRO A 118 3.35 -2.22 -11.24
C PRO A 118 3.03 -1.56 -9.89
N SER A 119 1.77 -1.62 -9.44
CA SER A 119 1.34 -1.09 -8.15
C SER A 119 1.33 -2.14 -7.03
N TYR A 120 1.36 -3.43 -7.34
CA TYR A 120 1.26 -4.50 -6.35
C TYR A 120 2.64 -5.00 -5.90
N TYR A 121 2.70 -5.50 -4.67
CA TYR A 121 3.84 -6.22 -4.14
C TYR A 121 3.52 -7.72 -4.17
N PHE A 122 4.28 -8.49 -4.94
CA PHE A 122 4.14 -9.94 -5.00
C PHE A 122 5.21 -10.64 -4.16
N LEU A 123 4.90 -11.86 -3.76
CA LEU A 123 5.83 -12.80 -3.15
C LEU A 123 5.76 -14.12 -3.92
N GLN A 124 6.87 -14.84 -3.98
CA GLN A 124 6.88 -16.21 -4.49
C GLN A 124 6.30 -17.14 -3.43
N LEU A 125 5.15 -17.74 -3.75
CA LEU A 125 4.55 -18.77 -2.91
C LEU A 125 5.11 -20.13 -3.31
N GLU A 126 5.86 -20.77 -2.41
CA GLU A 126 6.45 -22.10 -2.65
C GLU A 126 5.46 -23.24 -2.39
N GLY A 127 4.54 -23.05 -1.46
CA GLY A 127 3.55 -24.06 -1.10
C GLY A 127 2.64 -23.61 0.03
N VAL A 128 1.60 -24.41 0.28
CA VAL A 128 0.64 -24.22 1.36
C VAL A 128 0.50 -25.53 2.12
N SER A 129 0.50 -25.49 3.44
CA SER A 129 0.27 -26.66 4.29
C SER A 129 -0.89 -26.40 5.26
N VAL A 130 -1.65 -27.45 5.56
CA VAL A 130 -2.67 -27.44 6.62
C VAL A 130 -2.26 -28.44 7.68
N GLY A 131 -1.99 -27.96 8.89
CA GLY A 131 -1.26 -28.75 9.88
C GLY A 131 0.13 -29.11 9.36
N GLN A 132 0.46 -30.40 9.35
CA GLN A 132 1.74 -30.93 8.84
C GLN A 132 1.64 -31.49 7.41
N GLN A 133 0.50 -31.31 6.75
CA GLN A 133 0.25 -31.87 5.42
C GLN A 133 0.32 -30.79 4.35
N MET A 134 1.24 -30.95 3.40
CA MET A 134 1.33 -30.07 2.23
C MET A 134 0.13 -30.29 1.31
N VAL A 135 -0.53 -29.20 0.93
CA VAL A 135 -1.62 -29.22 -0.05
C VAL A 135 -1.01 -29.49 -1.42
N GLN A 136 -1.43 -30.60 -2.03
CA GLN A 136 -1.04 -30.94 -3.39
C GLN A 136 -1.68 -29.92 -4.34
N THR A 137 -0.88 -28.99 -4.82
CA THR A 137 -1.28 -28.14 -5.94
C THR A 137 -0.83 -28.84 -7.22
N ASN A 138 -1.71 -28.97 -8.20
CA ASN A 138 -1.33 -29.50 -9.52
C ASN A 138 -0.53 -28.42 -10.28
N GLY A 139 0.65 -28.06 -9.75
CA GLY A 139 1.60 -27.20 -10.43
C GLY A 139 2.15 -27.96 -11.63
N LYS A 140 1.85 -27.50 -12.85
CA LYS A 140 2.63 -27.88 -14.02
C LYS A 140 4.07 -27.42 -13.76
N ASN A 141 4.96 -28.38 -13.53
CA ASN A 141 6.39 -28.16 -13.61
C ASN A 141 6.70 -27.67 -15.04
N ASN A 142 7.01 -26.39 -15.19
CA ASN A 142 7.63 -25.91 -16.41
C ASN A 142 9.11 -26.31 -16.32
N ASN A 143 9.46 -27.33 -17.10
CA ASN A 143 10.82 -27.72 -17.45
C ASN A 143 11.66 -26.52 -17.90
#